data_AF-A0A2C6AAD9-F1
#
_entry.id   AF-A0A2C6AAD9-F1
#
_cell.length_a   1.000
_cell.length_b   1.000
_cell.length_c   1.000
_cell.angle_alpha   90.00
_cell.angle_beta   90.00
_cell.angle_gamma   90.00
#
_symmetry.space_group_name_H-M   'P 1'
#
loop_
_entity.id
_entity.type
_entity.pdbx_description
1 polymer ?
#
loop_
_entity_poly.entity_id
_entity_poly.type
_entity_poly.pdbx_seq_one_letter_code
_entity_poly.pdbx_strand_id
1 'polypeptide(L)'
;MDIPWNQAIRDDCADAFVTSIPYFTSNSGCVRYSWLRFLPRKNVPGFLGPLRDAIYQKLTSEPVLETFAGTMNTPASTIWVSPGPFLDEKGQPLTSFASTKTLYLSPKYQAWAIGPVSSLGATALDIQGFLDHLDWFISRKPHHSRQKNETWHVQLARALLSSAMTDEQKSHMKRLNIIPLRTGD
;
A
#
# COMPACT_ATOMS: atom_id res chain seq x y z
N MET A 1 -28.09 13.54 -27.38
CA MET A 1 -28.85 12.49 -26.69
C MET A 1 -28.24 11.20 -27.16
N ASP A 2 -27.50 10.49 -26.30
CA ASP A 2 -26.80 9.27 -26.71
C ASP A 2 -27.81 8.13 -26.84
N ILE A 3 -27.71 7.35 -27.92
CA ILE A 3 -28.60 6.22 -28.16
C ILE A 3 -28.37 5.13 -27.08
N PRO A 4 -29.42 4.48 -26.56
CA PRO A 4 -29.31 3.48 -25.49
C PRO A 4 -28.29 2.36 -25.78
N TRP A 5 -28.15 2.00 -27.06
CA TRP A 5 -27.15 1.04 -27.52
C TRP A 5 -25.70 1.44 -27.16
N ASN A 6 -25.33 2.71 -27.35
CA ASN A 6 -23.98 3.17 -27.03
C ASN A 6 -23.74 3.14 -25.51
N GLN A 7 -24.76 3.49 -24.72
CA GLN A 7 -24.68 3.43 -23.26
C GLN A 7 -24.44 2.00 -22.78
N ALA A 8 -25.17 1.02 -23.34
CA ALA A 8 -24.96 -0.39 -23.03
C ALA A 8 -23.52 -0.84 -23.35
N ILE A 9 -23.00 -0.53 -24.55
CA ILE A 9 -21.60 -0.85 -24.90
C ILE A 9 -20.62 -0.24 -23.90
N ARG A 10 -20.82 1.03 -23.54
CA ARG A 10 -19.95 1.73 -22.61
C ARG A 10 -19.94 1.03 -21.25
N ASP A 11 -21.11 0.68 -20.73
CA ASP A 11 -21.22 0.07 -19.40
C ASP A 11 -20.63 -1.35 -19.42
N ASP A 12 -20.85 -2.13 -20.49
CA ASP A 12 -20.23 -3.44 -20.71
C ASP A 12 -18.70 -3.36 -20.83
N CYS A 13 -18.15 -2.26 -21.36
CA CYS A 13 -16.69 -2.04 -21.39
C CYS A 13 -16.08 -1.98 -19.98
N ALA A 14 -16.80 -1.42 -19.00
CA ALA A 14 -16.32 -1.38 -17.62
C ALA A 14 -16.16 -2.81 -17.07
N ASP A 15 -17.17 -3.64 -17.30
CA ASP A 15 -17.19 -5.04 -16.86
C ASP A 15 -16.13 -5.88 -17.57
N ALA A 16 -15.97 -5.71 -18.88
CA ALA A 16 -14.93 -6.37 -19.65
C ALA A 16 -13.54 -6.00 -19.15
N PHE A 17 -13.30 -4.72 -18.84
CA PHE A 17 -12.01 -4.27 -18.30
C PHE A 17 -11.73 -4.91 -16.93
N VAL A 18 -12.67 -4.86 -16.00
CA VAL A 18 -12.50 -5.43 -14.65
C VAL A 18 -12.28 -6.95 -14.72
N THR A 19 -13.04 -7.65 -15.56
CA THR A 19 -12.92 -9.10 -15.77
C THR A 19 -11.56 -9.49 -16.35
N SER A 20 -10.89 -8.57 -17.06
CA SER A 20 -9.55 -8.82 -17.61
C SER A 20 -8.41 -8.70 -16.58
N ILE A 21 -8.63 -8.02 -15.44
CA ILE A 21 -7.58 -7.75 -14.45
C ILE A 21 -6.95 -9.03 -13.88
N PRO A 22 -7.70 -10.07 -13.49
CA PRO A 22 -7.09 -11.31 -13.01
C PRO A 22 -6.08 -11.92 -13.99
N TYR A 23 -6.35 -11.83 -15.29
CA TYR A 23 -5.44 -12.29 -16.34
C TYR A 23 -4.19 -11.42 -16.42
N PHE A 24 -4.35 -10.09 -16.36
CA PHE A 24 -3.23 -9.16 -16.32
C PHE A 24 -2.34 -9.35 -15.09
N THR A 25 -2.95 -9.61 -13.93
CA THR A 25 -2.25 -9.78 -12.65
C THR A 25 -1.70 -11.19 -12.41
N SER A 26 -2.01 -12.14 -13.30
CA SER A 26 -1.51 -13.52 -13.21
C SER A 26 0.02 -13.58 -13.33
N ASN A 27 0.63 -14.65 -12.82
CA ASN A 27 2.10 -14.84 -12.87
C ASN A 27 2.67 -14.82 -14.30
N SER A 28 1.85 -15.15 -15.29
CA SER A 28 2.21 -15.16 -16.71
C SER A 28 1.89 -13.84 -17.43
N GLY A 29 1.26 -12.87 -16.74
CA GLY A 29 0.85 -11.61 -17.31
C GLY A 29 2.02 -10.67 -17.57
N CYS A 30 2.25 -10.33 -18.84
CA CYS A 30 3.30 -9.37 -19.25
C CYS A 30 3.08 -7.95 -18.71
N VAL A 31 1.87 -7.64 -18.23
CA VAL A 31 1.47 -6.32 -17.73
C VAL A 31 1.14 -6.31 -16.22
N ARG A 32 1.53 -7.34 -15.47
CA ARG A 32 1.16 -7.52 -14.05
C ARG A 32 1.39 -6.31 -13.14
N TYR A 33 2.48 -5.57 -13.34
CA TYR A 33 2.79 -4.36 -12.56
C TYR A 33 2.63 -3.07 -13.37
N SER A 34 2.21 -3.16 -14.63
CA SER A 34 2.04 -2.03 -15.54
C SER A 34 0.60 -1.81 -16.00
N TRP A 35 -0.34 -2.71 -15.68
CA TRP A 35 -1.74 -2.61 -16.09
C TRP A 35 -2.43 -1.33 -15.59
N LEU A 36 -1.95 -0.79 -14.46
CA LEU A 36 -2.41 0.49 -13.90
C LEU A 36 -2.24 1.67 -14.87
N ARG A 37 -1.38 1.54 -15.90
CA ARG A 37 -1.25 2.54 -16.98
C ARG A 37 -2.47 2.61 -17.89
N PHE A 38 -3.28 1.55 -17.92
CA PHE A 38 -4.51 1.48 -18.71
C PHE A 38 -5.72 2.05 -17.97
N LEU A 39 -5.55 2.50 -16.72
CA LEU A 39 -6.62 3.17 -15.99
C LEU A 39 -6.99 4.50 -16.67
N PRO A 40 -8.29 4.79 -16.83
CA PRO A 40 -8.73 6.07 -17.38
C PRO A 40 -8.28 7.24 -16.49
N ARG A 41 -7.73 8.29 -17.12
CA ARG A 41 -7.23 9.48 -16.40
C ARG A 41 -8.38 10.28 -15.78
N LYS A 42 -8.08 11.15 -14.80
CA LYS A 42 -9.09 11.93 -14.06
C LYS A 42 -10.02 12.80 -14.94
N ASN A 43 -9.53 13.28 -16.07
CA ASN A 43 -10.25 14.21 -16.94
C ASN A 43 -10.72 13.52 -18.22
N VAL A 44 -11.57 12.50 -18.10
CA VAL A 44 -12.26 11.91 -19.27
C VAL A 44 -13.58 12.67 -19.45
N PRO A 45 -13.67 13.64 -20.38
CA PRO A 45 -14.86 14.44 -20.55
C PRO A 45 -15.99 13.67 -21.26
N GLY A 46 -17.22 14.10 -21.03
CA GLY A 46 -18.39 13.70 -21.81
C GLY A 46 -18.81 12.25 -21.59
N PHE A 47 -19.11 11.57 -22.69
CA PHE A 47 -19.77 10.26 -22.71
C PHE A 47 -19.06 9.16 -21.92
N LEU A 48 -17.72 9.21 -21.83
CA LEU A 48 -16.89 8.18 -21.18
C LEU A 48 -16.59 8.47 -19.69
N GLY A 49 -17.03 9.60 -19.15
CA GLY A 49 -16.90 9.90 -17.71
C GLY A 49 -17.49 8.80 -16.84
N PRO A 50 -18.74 8.36 -17.08
CA PRO A 50 -19.36 7.28 -16.31
C PRO A 50 -18.63 5.92 -16.44
N LEU A 51 -18.02 5.62 -17.60
CA LEU A 51 -17.20 4.41 -17.77
C LEU A 51 -16.02 4.42 -16.81
N ARG A 52 -15.31 5.56 -16.74
CA ARG A 52 -14.21 5.71 -15.79
C ARG A 52 -14.69 5.45 -14.37
N ASP A 53 -15.77 6.10 -13.97
CA ASP A 53 -16.24 6.02 -12.59
C ASP A 53 -16.67 4.58 -12.25
N ALA A 54 -17.33 3.89 -13.18
CA ALA A 54 -17.68 2.47 -13.05
C ALA A 54 -16.45 1.57 -12.92
N ILE A 55 -15.40 1.79 -13.71
CA ILE A 55 -14.13 1.05 -13.59
C ILE A 55 -13.52 1.25 -12.20
N TYR A 56 -13.38 2.50 -11.75
CA TYR A 56 -12.78 2.79 -10.45
C TYR A 56 -13.61 2.20 -9.30
N GLN A 57 -14.95 2.34 -9.35
CA GLN A 57 -15.86 1.81 -8.35
C GLN A 57 -15.76 0.28 -8.22
N LYS A 58 -15.62 -0.44 -9.34
CA LYS A 58 -15.47 -1.90 -9.32
C LYS A 58 -14.09 -2.31 -8.82
N LEU A 59 -13.03 -1.65 -9.28
CA LEU A 59 -11.67 -2.01 -8.89
C LEU A 59 -11.34 -1.74 -7.41
N THR A 60 -12.01 -0.80 -6.76
CA THR A 60 -11.78 -0.50 -5.33
C THR A 60 -12.18 -1.65 -4.41
N SER A 61 -13.14 -2.49 -4.83
CA SER A 61 -13.62 -3.65 -4.08
C SER A 61 -12.95 -4.97 -4.46
N GLU A 62 -12.21 -5.01 -5.57
CA GLU A 62 -11.61 -6.23 -6.11
C GLU A 62 -10.15 -6.40 -5.65
N PRO A 63 -9.67 -7.64 -5.42
CA PRO A 63 -8.28 -7.90 -5.04
C PRO A 63 -7.34 -7.77 -6.24
N VAL A 64 -6.95 -6.53 -6.57
CA VAL A 64 -6.21 -6.20 -7.80
C VAL A 64 -4.77 -5.74 -7.59
N LEU A 65 -4.34 -5.54 -6.34
CA LEU A 65 -2.97 -5.12 -6.01
C LEU A 65 -2.17 -6.23 -5.33
N GLU A 66 -0.97 -6.52 -5.86
CA GLU A 66 -0.06 -7.45 -5.21
C GLU A 66 0.58 -6.81 -3.97
N THR A 67 0.58 -7.53 -2.86
CA THR A 67 1.24 -7.15 -1.61
C THR A 67 2.70 -7.61 -1.57
N PHE A 68 3.44 -7.16 -0.56
CA PHE A 68 4.81 -7.60 -0.28
C PHE A 68 4.89 -9.10 0.04
N ALA A 69 3.79 -9.71 0.50
CA ALA A 69 3.66 -11.15 0.72
C ALA A 69 3.37 -11.94 -0.56
N GLY A 70 3.13 -11.28 -1.70
CA GLY A 70 2.76 -11.91 -2.97
C GLY A 70 1.28 -12.29 -3.06
N THR A 71 0.45 -11.88 -2.09
CA THR A 71 -1.01 -12.05 -2.14
C THR A 71 -1.65 -10.87 -2.85
N MET A 72 -2.85 -11.08 -3.41
CA MET A 72 -3.64 -10.01 -4.00
C MET A 72 -4.61 -9.43 -2.98
N ASN A 73 -4.61 -8.11 -2.82
CA ASN A 73 -5.47 -7.37 -1.89
C ASN A 73 -6.30 -6.31 -2.62
N THR A 74 -7.39 -5.92 -1.97
CA THR A 74 -8.17 -4.76 -2.40
C THR A 74 -7.35 -3.49 -2.20
N PRO A 75 -7.53 -2.46 -3.04
CA PRO A 75 -6.89 -1.16 -2.85
C PRO A 75 -7.08 -0.59 -1.45
N ALA A 76 -8.30 -0.62 -0.90
CA ALA A 76 -8.61 -0.07 0.43
C ALA A 76 -7.83 -0.75 1.57
N SER A 77 -7.49 -2.04 1.42
CA SER A 77 -6.69 -2.80 2.38
C SER A 77 -5.17 -2.75 2.13
N THR A 78 -4.74 -1.98 1.13
CA THR A 78 -3.33 -1.93 0.70
C THR A 78 -2.69 -0.61 1.09
N ILE A 79 -1.50 -0.70 1.68
CA ILE A 79 -0.73 0.45 2.14
C ILE A 79 0.52 0.57 1.27
N TRP A 80 0.75 1.73 0.67
CA TRP A 80 2.01 2.01 -0.01
C TRP A 80 2.94 2.81 0.92
N VAL A 81 4.22 2.46 0.88
CA VAL A 81 5.23 3.14 1.70
C VAL A 81 5.99 4.11 0.80
N SER A 82 5.93 5.40 1.12
CA SER A 82 6.68 6.41 0.38
C SER A 82 8.18 6.13 0.49
N PRO A 83 8.97 6.36 -0.58
CA PRO A 83 10.40 6.54 -0.45
C PRO A 83 10.66 7.59 0.63
N GLY A 84 11.46 7.24 1.64
CA GLY A 84 11.60 8.08 2.82
C GLY A 84 12.00 7.30 4.07
N PRO A 85 11.73 7.84 5.27
CA PRO A 85 12.29 7.33 6.52
C PRO A 85 11.83 5.92 6.89
N PHE A 86 10.71 5.44 6.35
CA PHE A 86 10.09 4.18 6.76
C PHE A 86 10.59 2.95 6.00
N LEU A 87 11.50 3.14 5.04
CA LEU A 87 12.15 2.05 4.29
C LEU A 87 13.57 1.82 4.79
N ASP A 88 14.01 0.57 4.75
CA ASP A 88 15.41 0.19 4.92
C ASP A 88 16.23 0.46 3.65
N GLU A 89 17.54 0.26 3.73
CA GLU A 89 18.48 0.38 2.60
C GLU A 89 18.15 -0.52 1.39
N LYS A 90 17.33 -1.56 1.58
CA LYS A 90 16.89 -2.49 0.53
C LYS A 90 15.50 -2.12 -0.01
N GLY A 91 14.93 -1.00 0.42
CA GLY A 91 13.60 -0.56 0.03
C GLY A 91 12.47 -1.37 0.67
N GLN A 92 12.73 -2.08 1.77
CA GLN A 92 11.70 -2.79 2.52
C GLN A 92 11.20 -1.94 3.68
N PRO A 93 9.89 -1.95 4.00
CA PRO A 93 9.40 -1.25 5.17
C PRO A 93 10.10 -1.73 6.45
N LEU A 94 10.51 -0.81 7.33
CA LEU A 94 11.19 -1.15 8.60
C LEU A 94 10.31 -2.02 9.51
N THR A 95 9.00 -1.87 9.37
CA THR A 95 7.94 -2.65 10.00
C THR A 95 7.46 -3.80 9.10
N SER A 96 8.26 -4.27 8.13
CA SER A 96 7.93 -5.43 7.29
C SER A 96 8.23 -6.73 8.02
N PHE A 97 7.18 -7.38 8.52
CA PHE A 97 7.20 -8.70 9.14
C PHE A 97 6.04 -9.53 8.58
N ALA A 98 5.97 -10.83 8.89
CA ALA A 98 5.11 -11.78 8.17
C ALA A 98 3.65 -11.32 8.00
N SER A 99 3.07 -10.64 9.00
CA SER A 99 1.70 -10.12 8.99
C SER A 99 1.52 -8.73 8.39
N THR A 100 2.51 -7.83 8.42
CA THR A 100 2.41 -6.52 7.75
C THR A 100 2.78 -6.61 6.28
N LYS A 101 3.54 -7.63 5.88
CA LYS A 101 3.83 -7.90 4.47
C LYS A 101 2.56 -8.12 3.64
N THR A 102 1.48 -8.60 4.26
CA THR A 102 0.18 -8.76 3.60
C THR A 102 -0.58 -7.45 3.47
N LEU A 103 -0.11 -6.35 4.05
CA LEU A 103 -0.73 -5.02 3.94
C LEU A 103 0.04 -4.12 2.98
N TYR A 104 1.36 -4.26 2.93
CA TYR A 104 2.20 -3.39 2.11
C TYR A 104 2.15 -3.72 0.63
N LEU A 105 2.11 -2.69 -0.22
CA LEU A 105 2.20 -2.82 -1.67
C LEU A 105 3.53 -3.49 -2.07
N SER A 106 3.47 -4.37 -3.08
CA SER A 106 4.65 -5.05 -3.63
C SER A 106 5.69 -4.05 -4.14
N PRO A 107 7.00 -4.24 -3.86
CA PRO A 107 8.07 -3.36 -4.33
C PRO A 107 8.30 -3.48 -5.84
N LYS A 108 7.64 -4.44 -6.51
CA LYS A 108 7.70 -4.61 -7.97
C LYS A 108 6.90 -3.54 -8.71
N TYR A 109 5.98 -2.85 -8.02
CA TYR A 109 5.35 -1.65 -8.56
C TYR A 109 6.37 -0.52 -8.60
N GLN A 110 6.53 0.08 -9.79
CA GLN A 110 7.44 1.21 -9.98
C GLN A 110 6.84 2.50 -9.40
N ALA A 111 7.67 3.51 -9.15
CA ALA A 111 7.26 4.77 -8.52
C ALA A 111 6.09 5.48 -9.23
N TRP A 112 5.99 5.38 -10.57
CA TRP A 112 4.86 5.97 -11.32
C TRP A 112 3.50 5.36 -10.93
N ALA A 113 3.47 4.15 -10.38
CA ALA A 113 2.26 3.45 -10.00
C ALA A 113 1.60 4.02 -8.73
N ILE A 114 2.31 4.83 -7.94
CA ILE A 114 1.80 5.42 -6.68
C ILE A 114 0.55 6.25 -6.94
N GLY A 115 0.56 7.11 -7.97
CA GLY A 115 -0.61 7.94 -8.32
C GLY A 115 -1.85 7.12 -8.67
N PRO A 116 -1.75 6.16 -9.61
CA PRO A 116 -2.82 5.21 -9.92
C PRO A 116 -3.30 4.39 -8.71
N VAL A 117 -2.38 3.81 -7.93
CA VAL A 117 -2.69 2.99 -6.75
C VAL A 117 -3.43 3.81 -5.69
N SER A 118 -2.98 5.04 -5.42
CA SER A 118 -3.69 5.96 -4.52
C SER A 118 -5.06 6.36 -5.06
N SER A 119 -5.19 6.54 -6.38
CA SER A 119 -6.49 6.85 -7.01
C SER A 119 -7.48 5.68 -6.92
N LEU A 120 -7.01 4.45 -6.77
CA LEU A 120 -7.86 3.28 -6.49
C LEU A 120 -8.24 3.15 -5.02
N GLY A 121 -7.67 3.96 -4.12
CA GLY A 121 -8.01 3.98 -2.70
C GLY A 121 -6.95 3.38 -1.77
N ALA A 122 -5.78 2.99 -2.28
CA ALA A 122 -4.67 2.58 -1.41
C ALA A 122 -4.12 3.78 -0.63
N THR A 123 -3.80 3.55 0.64
CA THR A 123 -3.38 4.59 1.58
C THR A 123 -1.87 4.66 1.69
N ALA A 124 -1.36 5.87 1.89
CA ALA A 124 0.05 6.07 2.21
C ALA A 124 0.30 5.64 3.66
N LEU A 125 1.43 4.99 3.94
CA LEU A 125 1.86 4.78 5.32
C LEU A 125 2.22 6.14 5.94
N ASP A 126 1.40 6.60 6.86
CA ASP A 126 1.67 7.77 7.68
C ASP A 126 2.40 7.39 8.97
N ILE A 127 2.79 8.40 9.76
CA ILE A 127 3.54 8.18 10.99
C ILE A 127 2.71 7.43 12.05
N GLN A 128 1.40 7.67 12.12
CA GLN A 128 0.55 6.97 13.09
C GLN A 128 0.44 5.49 12.74
N GLY A 129 0.13 5.16 11.49
CA GLY A 129 0.09 3.77 11.02
C GLY A 129 1.45 3.08 11.13
N PHE A 130 2.55 3.82 10.92
CA PHE A 130 3.89 3.31 11.19
C PHE A 130 4.08 2.92 12.66
N LEU A 131 3.69 3.80 13.60
CA LEU A 131 3.76 3.53 15.04
C LEU A 131 2.85 2.36 15.45
N ASP A 132 1.64 2.28 14.90
CA ASP A 132 0.70 1.19 15.19
C ASP A 132 1.27 -0.17 14.71
N HIS A 133 1.87 -0.19 13.52
CA HIS A 133 2.53 -1.40 13.01
C HIS A 133 3.76 -1.76 13.84
N LEU A 134 4.51 -0.75 14.30
CA LEU A 134 5.68 -0.95 15.15
C LEU A 134 5.28 -1.47 16.55
N ASP A 135 4.22 -0.95 17.15
CA ASP A 135 3.69 -1.45 18.42
C ASP A 135 3.24 -2.90 18.26
N TRP A 136 2.44 -3.19 17.24
CA TRP A 136 1.98 -4.54 16.95
C TRP A 136 3.16 -5.52 16.82
N PHE A 137 4.24 -5.10 16.16
CA PHE A 137 5.47 -5.89 16.02
C PHE A 137 6.12 -6.18 17.36
N ILE A 138 6.37 -5.14 18.17
CA ILE A 138 7.08 -5.24 19.43
C ILE A 138 6.26 -6.05 20.43
N SER A 139 4.96 -5.79 20.50
CA SER A 139 4.03 -6.42 21.44
C SER A 139 3.81 -7.90 21.15
N ARG A 140 3.76 -8.32 19.87
CA ARG A 140 3.54 -9.74 19.50
C ARG A 140 4.81 -10.55 19.27
N LYS A 141 5.92 -9.91 18.90
CA LYS A 141 7.18 -10.58 18.55
C LYS A 141 8.37 -9.93 19.28
N PRO A 142 8.34 -9.78 20.62
CA PRO A 142 9.37 -9.04 21.37
C PRO A 142 10.77 -9.63 21.22
N HIS A 143 10.90 -10.95 21.06
CA HIS A 143 12.19 -11.58 20.81
C HIS A 143 12.76 -11.24 19.43
N HIS A 144 11.92 -11.11 18.40
CA HIS A 144 12.38 -10.82 17.04
C HIS A 144 12.75 -9.34 16.86
N SER A 145 12.05 -8.43 17.54
CA SER A 145 12.40 -7.00 17.52
C SER A 145 13.75 -6.76 18.20
N ARG A 146 14.02 -7.45 19.32
CA ARG A 146 15.30 -7.36 20.06
C ARG A 146 16.48 -8.02 19.35
N GLN A 147 16.23 -8.97 18.46
CA GLN A 147 17.27 -9.65 17.67
C GLN A 147 17.55 -8.97 16.32
N LYS A 148 16.92 -7.82 16.04
CA LYS A 148 17.25 -7.04 14.85
C LYS A 148 18.69 -6.54 14.93
N ASN A 149 19.31 -6.37 13.77
CA ASN A 149 20.68 -5.89 13.70
C ASN A 149 20.75 -4.40 14.08
N GLU A 150 21.95 -3.95 14.43
CA GLU A 150 22.21 -2.54 14.78
C GLU A 150 21.77 -1.59 13.66
N THR A 151 21.99 -1.96 12.40
CA THR A 151 21.58 -1.18 11.23
C THR A 151 20.07 -0.89 11.24
N TRP A 152 19.23 -1.88 11.54
CA TRP A 152 17.79 -1.69 11.63
C TRP A 152 17.41 -0.74 12.78
N HIS A 153 18.07 -0.87 13.94
CA HIS A 153 17.83 0.03 15.07
C HIS A 153 18.22 1.48 14.75
N VAL A 154 19.35 1.69 14.06
CA VAL A 154 19.80 3.00 13.60
C VAL A 154 18.81 3.59 12.58
N GLN A 155 18.34 2.81 11.61
CA GLN A 155 17.36 3.25 10.63
C GLN A 155 16.01 3.57 11.28
N LEU A 156 15.55 2.76 12.22
CA LEU A 156 14.34 3.03 13.00
C LEU A 156 14.47 4.33 13.80
N ALA A 157 15.60 4.53 14.49
CA ALA A 157 15.84 5.76 15.25
C ALA A 157 15.82 6.99 14.32
N ARG A 158 16.49 6.91 13.16
CA ARG A 158 16.44 7.97 12.14
C ARG A 158 15.02 8.23 11.64
N ALA A 159 14.24 7.17 11.42
CA ALA A 159 12.86 7.29 10.96
C ALA A 159 11.99 8.04 11.96
N LEU A 160 12.11 7.68 13.25
CA LEU A 160 11.35 8.30 14.33
C LEU A 160 11.81 9.75 14.58
N LEU A 161 13.11 10.02 14.54
CA LEU A 161 13.66 11.37 14.77
C LEU A 161 13.40 12.34 13.61
N SER A 162 13.34 11.85 12.38
CA SER A 162 13.06 12.68 11.19
C SER A 162 11.58 12.94 10.97
N SER A 163 10.71 12.22 11.67
CA SER A 163 9.26 12.37 11.52
C SER A 163 8.74 13.54 12.36
N ALA A 164 7.99 14.45 11.72
CA ALA A 164 7.24 15.46 12.44
C ALA A 164 6.07 14.78 13.18
N MET A 165 6.16 14.72 14.52
CA MET A 165 5.18 14.04 15.37
C MET A 165 4.37 15.03 16.22
N THR A 166 3.08 14.75 16.37
CA THR A 166 2.23 15.39 17.40
C THR A 166 2.58 14.89 18.80
N ASP A 167 2.07 15.55 19.84
CA ASP A 167 2.34 15.14 21.22
C ASP A 167 1.70 13.78 21.57
N GLU A 168 0.57 13.44 20.94
CA GLU A 168 -0.06 12.12 21.03
C GLU A 168 0.85 11.04 20.41
N GLN A 169 1.42 11.32 19.23
CA GLN A 169 2.33 10.40 18.54
C GLN A 169 3.63 10.21 19.31
N LYS A 170 4.20 11.28 19.88
CA LYS A 170 5.36 11.18 20.78
C LYS A 170 5.03 10.35 22.01
N SER A 171 3.84 10.54 22.58
CA SER A 171 3.38 9.76 23.73
C SER A 171 3.19 8.29 23.37
N HIS A 172 2.68 7.99 22.17
CA HIS A 172 2.60 6.63 21.66
C HIS A 172 3.98 6.01 21.52
N MET A 173 4.89 6.70 20.83
CA MET A 173 6.28 6.26 20.65
C MET A 173 6.98 5.96 21.99
N LYS A 174 6.81 6.80 23.01
CA LYS A 174 7.42 6.60 24.33
C LYS A 174 6.95 5.33 25.06
N ARG A 175 5.76 4.82 24.74
CA ARG A 175 5.23 3.56 25.31
C ARG A 175 5.77 2.32 24.61
N LEU A 176 6.39 2.47 23.44
CA LEU A 176 6.94 1.36 22.70
C LEU A 176 8.22 0.86 23.38
N ASN A 177 8.24 -0.42 23.75
CA ASN A 177 9.41 -1.09 24.33
C ASN A 177 10.48 -1.39 23.26
N ILE A 178 10.94 -0.36 22.54
CA ILE A 178 11.89 -0.46 21.41
C ILE A 178 13.30 -0.81 21.90
N ILE A 179 13.72 -0.22 23.02
CA ILE A 179 15.01 -0.48 23.66
C ILE A 179 14.73 -1.46 24.80
N PRO A 180 15.42 -2.61 24.88
CA PRO A 180 15.39 -3.40 26.10
C PRO A 180 15.97 -2.50 27.20
N LEU A 181 15.12 -2.10 28.16
CA LEU A 181 15.65 -1.64 29.43
C LEU A 181 16.60 -2.74 29.87
N ARG A 182 17.91 -2.42 29.94
CA ARG A 182 18.83 -3.21 30.75
C ARG A 182 18.11 -3.30 32.09
N THR A 183 17.68 -4.50 32.46
CA THR A 183 17.39 -4.77 33.85
C THR A 183 18.65 -4.35 34.59
N GLY A 184 18.57 -3.20 35.27
CA GLY A 184 19.47 -2.92 36.38
C GLY A 184 18.96 -3.80 37.49
N ASP A 185 19.37 -5.06 37.44
CA ASP A 185 19.43 -6.08 38.49
C ASP A 185 20.15 -7.31 37.90
#